data_AF-A0A7X6U7R2-F1
#
_entry.id   AF-A0A7X6U7R2-F1
#
_cell.length_a   1.000
_cell.length_b   1.000
_cell.length_c   1.000
_cell.angle_alpha   90.00
_cell.angle_beta   90.00
_cell.angle_gamma   90.00
#
_symmetry.space_group_name_H-M   'P 1'
#
loop_
_entity.id
_entity.type
_entity.pdbx_description
1 polymer ?
#
loop_
_entity_poly.entity_id
_entity_poly.type
_entity_poly.pdbx_seq_one_letter_code
_entity_poly.pdbx_strand_id
1 'polypeptide(L)'
;MAKKMYKEPVRRRLKREIGAIKRDRLLYIMVIPGVIFFLLFRYVPMYGITIAFRDYNLFRGFSDAPFIGMKIFNRMFNTVAFNRAFVNTIIISLSKLAWGFPAP
;
A
#
# COMPACT_ATOMS: atom_id res chain seq x y z
N MET A 1 -8.28 -1.63 -47.68
CA MET A 1 -7.42 -0.45 -47.42
C MET A 1 -7.63 0.22 -46.04
N ALA A 2 -8.84 0.20 -45.44
CA ALA A 2 -9.14 0.89 -44.18
C ALA A 2 -8.35 0.43 -42.93
N LYS A 3 -7.87 -0.83 -42.86
CA LYS A 3 -7.09 -1.34 -41.71
C LYS A 3 -5.69 -0.71 -41.54
N LYS A 4 -5.10 -0.11 -42.59
CA LYS A 4 -3.79 0.57 -42.52
C LYS A 4 -3.89 1.92 -41.81
N MET A 5 -4.99 2.65 -42.02
CA MET A 5 -5.17 4.01 -41.49
C MET A 5 -5.38 4.05 -39.96
N TYR A 6 -5.92 2.98 -39.36
CA TYR A 6 -6.11 2.89 -37.90
C TYR A 6 -4.84 2.43 -37.14
N LYS A 7 -3.95 1.65 -37.77
CA LYS A 7 -2.75 1.08 -37.11
C LYS A 7 -1.51 1.99 -37.17
N GLU A 8 -1.38 2.81 -38.21
CA GLU A 8 -0.29 3.78 -38.40
C GLU A 8 -0.17 4.84 -37.26
N PRO A 9 -1.24 5.51 -36.79
CA PRO A 9 -1.11 6.57 -35.79
C PRO A 9 -0.68 6.03 -34.41
N VAL A 10 -1.16 4.84 -34.03
CA VAL A 10 -0.81 4.19 -32.76
C VAL A 10 0.66 3.80 -32.72
N ARG A 11 1.19 3.22 -33.81
CA ARG A 11 2.62 2.86 -33.90
C ARG A 11 3.55 4.09 -33.85
N ARG A 12 3.14 5.20 -34.46
CA ARG A 12 3.90 6.47 -34.40
C ARG A 12 3.88 7.08 -33.00
N ARG A 13 2.76 7.00 -32.29
CA ARG A 13 2.64 7.46 -30.90
C ARG A 13 3.55 6.65 -29.99
N LEU A 14 3.48 5.31 -30.04
CA LEU A 14 4.32 4.43 -29.23
C LEU A 14 5.83 4.65 -29.48
N LYS A 15 6.24 4.84 -30.73
CA LYS A 15 7.64 5.17 -31.05
C LYS A 15 8.09 6.54 -30.50
N ARG A 16 7.19 7.53 -30.47
CA ARG A 16 7.46 8.84 -29.84
C ARG A 16 7.54 8.75 -28.32
N GLU A 17 6.66 8.00 -27.67
CA GLU A 17 6.70 7.76 -26.22
C GLU A 17 8.00 7.04 -25.81
N ILE A 18 8.39 5.99 -26.53
CA ILE A 18 9.65 5.27 -26.27
C ILE A 18 10.87 6.16 -26.54
N GLY A 19 10.79 7.03 -27.56
CA GLY A 19 11.80 8.05 -27.83
C GLY A 19 11.90 9.11 -26.72
N ALA A 20 10.77 9.49 -26.13
CA ALA A 20 10.70 10.42 -24.99
C ALA A 20 11.32 9.82 -23.73
N ILE A 21 11.08 8.54 -23.44
CA ILE A 21 11.71 7.84 -22.30
C ILE A 21 13.24 7.84 -22.43
N LYS A 22 13.78 7.65 -23.66
CA LYS A 22 15.22 7.75 -23.90
C LYS A 22 15.76 9.18 -23.71
N ARG A 23 15.00 10.20 -24.12
CA ARG A 23 15.36 11.61 -23.97
C ARG A 23 15.40 12.00 -22.49
N ASP A 24 14.46 11.51 -21.70
CA ASP A 24 14.23 11.93 -20.31
C ASP A 24 14.89 10.95 -19.30
N ARG A 25 15.86 10.14 -19.75
CA ARG A 25 16.57 9.12 -18.96
C ARG A 25 17.16 9.66 -17.65
N LEU A 26 17.63 10.90 -17.64
CA LEU A 26 18.20 11.53 -16.44
C LEU A 26 17.15 11.75 -15.35
N LEU A 27 15.91 12.13 -15.72
CA LEU A 27 14.80 12.28 -14.78
C LEU A 27 14.45 10.94 -14.15
N TYR A 28 14.44 9.86 -14.92
CA TYR A 28 14.23 8.51 -14.38
C TYR A 28 15.34 8.10 -13.41
N ILE A 29 16.61 8.39 -13.71
CA ILE A 29 17.73 8.11 -12.81
C ILE A 29 17.58 8.85 -11.47
N MET A 30 17.08 10.08 -11.47
CA MET A 30 16.83 10.83 -10.23
C MET A 30 15.68 10.24 -9.40
N VAL A 31 14.65 9.68 -10.05
CA VAL A 31 13.49 9.06 -9.38
C VAL A 31 13.79 7.66 -8.85
N ILE A 32 14.64 6.89 -9.54
CA ILE A 32 15.02 5.52 -9.16
C ILE A 32 15.44 5.36 -7.69
N PRO A 33 16.34 6.18 -7.09
CA PRO A 33 16.71 6.01 -5.70
C PRO A 33 15.52 6.22 -4.74
N GLY A 34 14.61 7.16 -5.04
CA GLY A 34 13.39 7.36 -4.27
C GLY A 34 12.44 6.18 -4.35
N VAL A 35 12.29 5.58 -5.53
CA VAL A 35 11.48 4.37 -5.73
C VAL A 35 12.08 3.18 -5.01
N ILE A 36 13.40 2.98 -5.10
CA ILE A 36 14.10 1.90 -4.40
C ILE A 36 13.92 2.05 -2.88
N PHE A 37 14.11 3.26 -2.35
CA PHE A 37 13.87 3.55 -0.95
C PHE A 37 12.44 3.19 -0.53
N PHE A 38 11.45 3.61 -1.31
CA PHE A 38 10.05 3.31 -1.01
C PHE A 38 9.76 1.80 -1.09
N LEU A 39 10.34 1.09 -2.06
CA LEU A 39 10.19 -0.37 -2.14
C LEU A 39 10.76 -1.06 -0.91
N LEU A 40 12.00 -0.74 -0.52
CA LEU A 40 12.69 -1.40 0.58
C LEU A 40 12.12 -1.04 1.96
N PHE A 41 11.76 0.23 2.19
CA PHE A 41 11.37 0.69 3.52
C PHE A 41 9.86 0.82 3.72
N ARG A 42 9.06 0.89 2.64
CA ARG A 42 7.60 1.01 2.74
C ARG A 42 6.88 -0.23 2.26
N TYR A 43 7.23 -0.80 1.09
CA TYR A 43 6.53 -1.97 0.56
C TYR A 43 7.00 -3.30 1.18
N VAL A 44 8.30 -3.51 1.36
CA VAL A 44 8.81 -4.76 1.96
C VAL A 44 8.21 -4.99 3.36
N PRO A 45 8.15 -4.00 4.27
CA PRO A 45 7.51 -4.20 5.57
C PRO A 45 6.02 -4.53 5.51
N MET A 46 5.31 -4.19 4.42
CA MET A 46 3.90 -4.56 4.26
C MET A 46 3.70 -6.06 4.12
N TYR A 47 4.73 -6.84 3.79
CA TYR A 47 4.66 -8.30 3.86
C TYR A 47 4.30 -8.79 5.27
N GLY A 48 4.68 -8.03 6.31
CA GLY A 48 4.33 -8.32 7.70
C GLY A 48 2.82 -8.30 8.00
N ILE A 49 1.99 -7.69 7.15
CA ILE A 49 0.53 -7.70 7.30
C ILE A 49 -0.02 -9.13 7.26
N THR A 50 0.67 -10.04 6.57
CA THR A 50 0.28 -11.46 6.49
C THR A 50 0.30 -12.18 7.85
N ILE A 51 1.04 -11.65 8.83
CA ILE A 51 1.12 -12.18 10.20
C ILE A 51 -0.25 -12.14 10.89
N ALA A 52 -1.09 -11.14 10.57
CA ALA A 52 -2.43 -11.02 11.15
C ALA A 52 -3.36 -12.20 10.82
N PHE A 53 -3.01 -13.00 9.81
CA PHE A 53 -3.77 -14.18 9.37
C PHE A 53 -3.14 -15.52 9.77
N ARG A 54 -2.02 -15.50 10.50
CA ARG A 54 -1.26 -16.69 10.90
C ARG A 54 -1.16 -16.76 12.42
N ASP A 55 -1.11 -17.96 12.98
CA ASP A 55 -0.87 -18.17 14.42
C ASP A 55 0.63 -17.99 14.72
N TYR A 56 1.09 -16.74 14.60
CA TYR A 56 2.49 -16.40 14.71
C TYR A 56 2.91 -16.31 16.18
N ASN A 57 3.90 -17.11 16.55
CA ASN A 57 4.52 -17.07 17.86
C ASN A 57 6.01 -16.72 17.70
N LEU A 58 6.44 -15.63 18.35
CA LEU A 58 7.82 -15.15 18.32
C LEU A 58 8.85 -16.22 18.72
N PHE A 59 8.45 -17.21 19.54
CA PHE A 59 9.31 -18.28 20.03
C PHE A 59 9.35 -19.53 19.13
N ARG A 60 8.40 -19.70 18.19
CA ARG A 60 8.30 -20.89 17.33
C ARG A 60 8.74 -20.65 15.88
N GLY A 61 9.23 -19.46 15.56
CA GLY A 61 9.69 -19.12 14.21
C GLY A 61 8.55 -18.83 13.22
N PHE A 62 8.87 -18.08 12.16
CA PHE A 62 7.90 -17.63 11.15
C PHE A 62 7.44 -18.76 10.21
N SER A 63 8.27 -19.80 10.02
CA SER A 63 8.01 -20.89 9.07
C SER A 63 6.90 -21.84 9.50
N ASP A 64 6.70 -22.03 10.81
CA ASP A 64 5.79 -23.05 11.34
C ASP A 64 4.41 -22.50 11.72
N ALA A 65 4.15 -21.21 11.48
CA ALA A 65 2.90 -20.56 11.88
C ALA A 65 1.74 -20.94 10.91
N PRO A 66 0.74 -21.72 11.37
CA PRO A 66 -0.38 -22.12 10.54
C PRO A 66 -1.25 -20.92 10.15
N PHE A 67 -1.78 -20.95 8.93
CA PHE A 67 -2.74 -19.93 8.47
C PHE A 67 -4.09 -20.16 9.15
N ILE A 68 -4.54 -19.20 9.95
CA ILE A 68 -5.77 -19.27 10.75
C ILE A 68 -6.85 -18.27 10.32
N GLY A 69 -6.61 -17.55 9.22
CA GLY A 69 -7.58 -16.64 8.61
C GLY A 69 -8.03 -15.52 9.56
N MET A 70 -9.34 -15.36 9.76
CA MET A 70 -9.92 -14.26 10.54
C MET A 70 -9.99 -14.49 12.05
N LYS A 71 -9.42 -15.61 12.55
CA LYS A 71 -9.51 -15.98 13.97
C LYS A 71 -8.91 -14.92 14.91
N ILE A 72 -7.80 -14.30 14.52
CA ILE A 72 -7.15 -13.22 15.29
C ILE A 72 -8.06 -11.99 15.36
N PHE A 73 -8.65 -11.59 14.22
CA PHE A 73 -9.57 -10.46 14.16
C PHE A 73 -10.77 -10.68 15.08
N ASN A 74 -11.43 -11.85 14.99
CA ASN A 74 -12.53 -12.18 15.89
C ASN A 74 -12.13 -12.12 17.36
N ARG A 75 -10.96 -12.67 17.72
CA ARG A 75 -10.45 -12.59 19.10
C ARG A 75 -10.27 -11.13 19.53
N MET A 76 -9.67 -10.30 18.69
CA MET A 76 -9.42 -8.88 18.98
C MET A 76 -10.73 -8.10 19.18
N PHE A 77 -11.68 -8.21 18.26
CA PHE A 77 -12.98 -7.52 18.33
C PHE A 77 -13.85 -7.97 19.52
N ASN A 78 -13.66 -9.18 20.02
CA ASN A 78 -14.36 -9.67 21.22
C ASN A 78 -13.74 -9.18 22.54
N THR A 79 -12.60 -8.49 22.52
CA THR A 79 -12.01 -7.93 23.75
C THR A 79 -12.62 -6.58 24.09
N VAL A 80 -12.97 -6.40 25.37
CA VAL A 80 -13.49 -5.12 25.90
C VAL A 80 -12.45 -4.00 25.72
N ALA A 81 -11.16 -4.32 25.88
CA ALA A 81 -10.08 -3.35 25.73
C ALA A 81 -10.00 -2.79 24.30
N PHE A 82 -10.08 -3.65 23.28
CA PHE A 82 -10.09 -3.20 21.89
C PHE A 82 -11.30 -2.32 21.59
N ASN A 83 -12.51 -2.74 21.97
CA ASN A 83 -13.73 -1.98 21.68
C ASN A 83 -13.71 -0.60 22.36
N ARG A 84 -13.26 -0.52 23.60
CA ARG A 84 -13.06 0.77 24.29
C ARG A 84 -12.06 1.65 23.56
N ALA A 85 -10.88 1.12 23.22
CA ALA A 85 -9.85 1.86 22.50
C ALA A 85 -10.36 2.35 21.13
N PHE A 86 -11.01 1.47 20.37
CA PHE A 86 -11.55 1.77 19.04
C PHE A 86 -12.60 2.88 19.08
N VAL A 87 -13.59 2.77 19.97
CA VAL A 87 -14.62 3.81 20.13
C VAL A 87 -14.00 5.12 20.61
N ASN A 88 -13.07 5.08 21.56
CA ASN A 88 -12.37 6.28 22.03
C ASN A 88 -11.59 6.95 20.90
N THR A 89 -10.87 6.18 20.07
CA THR A 89 -10.15 6.72 18.92
C THR A 89 -11.09 7.41 17.93
N ILE A 90 -12.25 6.82 17.64
CA ILE A 90 -13.27 7.43 16.77
C ILE A 90 -13.78 8.73 17.38
N ILE A 91 -14.20 8.72 18.65
CA ILE A 91 -14.72 9.89 19.35
C ILE A 91 -13.68 11.01 19.37
N ILE A 92 -12.42 10.71 19.65
CA ILE A 92 -11.33 11.69 19.67
C ILE A 92 -11.08 12.24 18.26
N SER A 93 -11.04 11.37 17.24
CA SER A 93 -10.76 11.79 15.86
C SER A 93 -11.88 12.66 15.30
N LEU A 94 -13.13 12.32 15.58
CA LEU A 94 -14.30 13.12 15.22
C LEU A 94 -14.35 14.44 16.01
N SER A 95 -14.04 14.41 17.30
CA SER A 95 -13.94 15.63 18.11
C SER A 95 -12.86 16.56 17.58
N LYS A 96 -11.68 16.02 17.23
CA LYS A 96 -10.59 16.80 16.61
C LYS A 96 -11.01 17.40 15.27
N LEU A 97 -11.72 16.65 14.44
CA LEU A 97 -12.21 17.17 13.17
C LEU A 97 -13.30 18.23 13.37
N ALA A 98 -14.21 18.03 14.31
CA ALA A 98 -15.33 18.96 14.56
C ALA A 98 -14.89 20.26 15.24
N TRP A 99 -13.90 20.22 16.13
CA TRP A 99 -13.48 21.38 16.91
C TRP A 99 -12.11 21.92 16.51
N GLY A 100 -11.15 21.06 16.17
CA GLY A 100 -9.78 21.46 15.81
C GLY A 100 -9.56 21.80 14.34
N PHE A 101 -10.52 21.51 13.44
CA PHE A 101 -10.48 22.04 12.07
C PHE A 101 -11.15 23.43 11.96
N PRO A 102 -12.30 23.71 12.63
CA PRO A 102 -12.95 25.01 12.54
C PRO A 102 -12.32 26.10 13.43
N ALA A 103 -11.71 25.73 14.55
CA ALA A 103 -10.95 26.66 15.39
C ALA A 103 -9.45 26.37 15.22
N PRO A 104 -8.67 27.25 14.57
CA PRO A 104 -7.22 27.13 14.49
C PRO A 104 -6.54 27.31 15.85
#